data_AF-A0A5R8W899-F1
#
_entry.id   AF-A0A5R8W899-F1
#
_cell.length_a   1.000
_cell.length_b   1.000
_cell.length_c   1.000
_cell.angle_alpha   90.00
_cell.angle_beta   90.00
_cell.angle_gamma   90.00
#
_symmetry.space_group_name_H-M   'P 1'
#
loop_
_entity.id
_entity.type
_entity.pdbx_description
1 polymer ?
#
loop_
_entity_poly.entity_id
_entity_poly.type
_entity_poly.pdbx_seq_one_letter_code
_entity_poly.pdbx_strand_id
1 'polypeptide(L)'
;MSIDIGIGMSLSNGDATLFAAKSEAITTAMQRVREGHPAYSWVWTDEIRCRGCDARLDIPVLASTRASADRAFQAHQSAELDALLAAGGRAA
;
A
#
# COMPACT_ATOMS: atom_id res chain seq x y z
N MET A 1 -4.15 26.33 24.48
CA MET A 1 -2.83 25.87 24.94
C MET A 1 -2.09 25.41 23.70
N SER A 2 -1.00 26.08 23.34
CA SER A 2 -0.19 25.79 22.14
C SER A 2 1.13 25.19 22.60
N ILE A 3 1.61 24.17 21.89
CA ILE A 3 2.89 23.53 22.18
C ILE A 3 3.91 24.12 21.20
N ASP A 4 4.85 24.91 21.69
CA ASP A 4 6.00 25.40 20.93
C ASP A 4 7.06 24.30 20.83
N ILE A 5 7.13 23.64 19.68
CA ILE A 5 8.27 22.78 19.31
C ILE A 5 9.18 23.67 18.48
N GLY A 6 10.38 23.94 19.01
CA GLY A 6 11.38 24.83 18.43
C GLY A 6 11.95 24.35 17.08
N ILE A 7 11.15 24.42 16.04
CA ILE A 7 11.49 24.68 14.63
C ILE A 7 10.22 25.33 14.09
N GLY A 8 10.25 26.63 13.76
CA GLY A 8 9.08 27.49 13.53
C GLY A 8 8.00 26.97 12.57
N MET A 9 7.17 26.06 13.05
CA MET A 9 5.98 25.56 12.37
C MET A 9 4.89 25.44 13.44
N SER A 10 4.10 26.50 13.60
CA SER A 10 2.89 26.46 14.42
C SER A 10 1.88 25.55 13.73
N LEU A 11 1.85 24.27 14.09
CA LEU A 11 0.82 23.33 13.63
C LEU A 11 -0.52 23.79 14.22
N SER A 12 -1.41 24.32 13.38
CA SER A 12 -2.75 24.69 13.82
C SER A 12 -3.54 23.42 14.16
N ASN A 13 -4.53 23.50 15.05
CA ASN A 13 -5.40 22.35 15.36
C ASN A 13 -6.04 21.75 14.09
N GLY A 14 -6.28 22.56 13.05
CA GLY A 14 -6.76 22.10 11.74
C GLY A 14 -5.74 21.26 10.96
N ASP A 15 -4.44 21.52 11.12
CA ASP A 15 -3.37 20.73 10.48
C ASP A 15 -3.22 19.36 11.17
N ALA A 16 -3.37 19.34 12.50
CA ALA A 16 -3.32 18.10 13.28
C ALA A 16 -4.51 17.16 12.97
N THR A 17 -5.73 17.71 12.83
CA THR A 17 -6.92 16.90 12.47
C THR A 17 -6.83 16.39 11.03
N LEU A 18 -6.35 17.22 10.10
CA LEU A 18 -6.14 16.81 8.71
C LEU A 18 -5.07 15.72 8.60
N PHE A 19 -3.98 15.83 9.36
CA PHE A 19 -2.94 14.80 9.41
C PHE A 19 -3.46 13.48 9.99
N ALA A 20 -4.23 13.53 11.08
CA ALA A 20 -4.84 12.35 11.68
C ALA A 20 -5.80 11.66 10.70
N ALA A 21 -6.68 12.42 10.03
CA ALA A 21 -7.61 11.89 9.04
C ALA A 21 -6.89 11.24 7.84
N LYS A 22 -5.83 11.87 7.32
CA LYS A 22 -5.02 11.28 6.23
C LYS A 22 -4.30 10.00 6.68
N SER A 23 -3.76 9.99 7.90
CA SER A 23 -3.06 8.83 8.45
C SER A 23 -4.00 7.64 8.66
N GLU A 24 -5.22 7.91 9.15
CA GLU A 24 -6.27 6.90 9.29
C GLU A 24 -6.66 6.33 7.93
N ALA A 25 -6.92 7.19 6.93
CA ALA A 25 -7.27 6.75 5.58
C ALA A 25 -6.20 5.85 4.95
N ILE A 26 -4.91 6.20 5.11
CA ILE A 26 -3.79 5.38 4.64
C ILE A 26 -3.75 4.05 5.38
N THR A 27 -3.88 4.06 6.70
CA THR A 27 -3.85 2.83 7.52
C THR A 27 -4.98 1.89 7.15
N THR A 28 -6.20 2.41 6.99
CA THR A 28 -7.36 1.63 6.55
C THR A 28 -7.16 1.08 5.14
N ALA A 29 -6.63 1.87 4.20
CA ALA A 29 -6.35 1.40 2.84
C ALA A 29 -5.30 0.28 2.85
N MET A 30 -4.23 0.41 3.63
CA MET A 30 -3.23 -0.65 3.82
C MET A 30 -3.83 -1.94 4.39
N GLN A 31 -4.74 -1.83 5.36
CA GLN A 31 -5.46 -2.99 5.91
C GLN A 31 -6.29 -3.69 4.83
N ARG A 32 -7.07 -2.93 4.05
CA ARG A 32 -7.88 -3.49 2.96
C ARG A 32 -7.02 -4.20 1.91
N VAL A 33 -5.87 -3.65 1.55
CA VAL A 33 -4.94 -4.32 0.61
C VAL A 33 -4.43 -5.63 1.20
N ARG A 34 -4.05 -5.65 2.49
CA ARG A 34 -3.55 -6.88 3.13
C ARG A 34 -4.61 -7.97 3.23
N GLU A 35 -5.85 -7.59 3.49
CA GLU A 35 -6.99 -8.51 3.54
C GLU A 35 -7.38 -9.00 2.14
N GLY A 36 -7.44 -8.10 1.17
CA GLY A 36 -7.81 -8.38 -0.22
C GLY A 36 -6.72 -9.09 -1.02
N HIS A 37 -5.45 -8.95 -0.63
CA HIS A 37 -4.30 -9.57 -1.30
C HIS A 37 -3.38 -10.24 -0.26
N PRO A 38 -3.83 -11.35 0.37
CA PRO A 38 -3.17 -11.90 1.56
C PRO A 38 -1.91 -12.72 1.25
N ALA A 39 -1.85 -13.32 0.06
CA ALA A 39 -0.76 -14.20 -0.34
C ALA A 39 -0.71 -14.37 -1.86
N TYR A 40 0.31 -15.06 -2.33
CA TYR A 40 0.43 -15.54 -3.70
C TYR A 40 0.57 -17.07 -3.77
N SER A 41 0.43 -17.63 -4.97
CA SER A 41 0.78 -19.01 -5.30
C SER A 41 1.69 -19.06 -6.51
N TRP A 42 2.66 -19.97 -6.48
CA TRP A 42 3.49 -20.27 -7.64
C TRP A 42 2.70 -21.06 -8.68
N VAL A 43 2.76 -20.62 -9.94
CA VAL A 43 2.15 -21.33 -11.08
C VAL A 43 3.25 -21.91 -11.98
N TRP A 44 4.22 -21.08 -12.36
CA TRP A 44 5.37 -21.44 -13.21
C TRP A 44 6.63 -20.72 -12.75
N THR A 45 7.80 -21.10 -13.28
CA THR A 45 9.12 -20.49 -12.99
C THR A 45 9.15 -18.96 -13.12
N ASP A 46 8.27 -18.39 -13.93
CA ASP A 46 8.17 -16.98 -14.24
C ASP A 46 6.83 -16.36 -13.83
N GLU A 47 6.01 -17.06 -13.04
CA GLU A 47 4.65 -16.61 -12.74
C GLU A 47 4.21 -16.99 -11.33
N ILE A 48 3.76 -15.96 -10.60
CA ILE A 48 2.92 -16.13 -9.41
C ILE A 48 1.53 -15.52 -9.64
N ARG A 49 0.55 -16.03 -8.90
CA ARG A 49 -0.82 -15.50 -8.87
C ARG A 49 -1.14 -14.93 -7.51
N CYS A 50 -1.76 -13.75 -7.48
CA CYS A 50 -2.34 -13.23 -6.25
C CYS A 50 -3.53 -14.10 -5.82
N ARG A 51 -3.56 -14.60 -4.58
CA ARG A 51 -4.68 -15.44 -4.10
C ARG A 51 -5.99 -14.66 -3.86
N GLY A 52 -5.92 -13.34 -3.86
CA GLY A 52 -7.07 -12.49 -3.60
C GLY A 52 -7.82 -12.04 -4.84
N CYS A 53 -7.10 -11.76 -5.93
CA CYS A 53 -7.65 -11.21 -7.17
C CYS A 53 -7.27 -12.02 -8.42
N ASP A 54 -6.52 -13.11 -8.25
CA ASP A 54 -5.99 -13.96 -9.33
C ASP A 54 -5.13 -13.25 -10.39
N ALA A 55 -4.66 -12.04 -10.07
CA ALA A 55 -3.77 -11.27 -10.92
C ALA A 55 -2.48 -12.07 -11.20
N ARG A 56 -2.12 -12.13 -12.49
CA ARG A 56 -0.87 -12.70 -12.97
C ARG A 56 0.27 -11.73 -12.68
N LEU A 57 1.28 -12.18 -11.95
CA LEU A 57 2.48 -11.38 -11.67
C LEU A 57 3.69 -12.13 -12.23
N ASP A 58 4.37 -11.47 -13.17
CA ASP A 58 5.54 -12.04 -13.83
C ASP A 58 6.77 -11.95 -12.92
N ILE A 59 7.54 -13.04 -12.88
CA ILE A 59 8.85 -13.12 -12.24
C ILE A 59 9.88 -13.31 -13.35
N PRO A 60 11.02 -12.60 -13.32
CA PRO A 60 12.06 -12.83 -14.32
C PRO A 60 12.55 -14.29 -14.27
N VAL A 61 12.51 -15.00 -15.41
CA VAL A 61 12.84 -16.43 -15.55
C VAL A 61 14.18 -16.80 -14.91
N LEU A 62 15.22 -15.98 -15.11
CA LEU A 62 16.57 -16.20 -14.57
C LEU A 62 16.72 -15.76 -13.10
N ALA A 63 15.65 -15.26 -12.49
CA ALA A 63 15.58 -14.83 -11.10
C ALA A 63 14.32 -15.39 -10.41
N SER A 64 13.92 -16.62 -10.78
CA SER A 64 12.82 -17.42 -10.20
C SER A 64 13.06 -17.78 -8.72
N THR A 65 13.22 -16.78 -7.87
CA THR A 65 13.51 -16.93 -6.44
C THR A 65 12.34 -16.41 -5.62
N ARG A 66 12.22 -16.88 -4.37
CA ARG A 66 11.25 -16.35 -3.41
C ARG A 66 11.39 -14.84 -3.22
N ALA A 67 12.61 -14.31 -3.19
CA ALA A 67 12.83 -12.88 -3.03
C ALA A 67 12.28 -12.06 -4.22
N SER A 68 12.42 -12.56 -5.44
CA SER A 68 11.83 -11.94 -6.63
C SER A 68 10.30 -12.03 -6.61
N ALA A 69 9.75 -13.17 -6.21
CA ALA A 69 8.30 -13.36 -6.04
C ALA A 69 7.72 -12.40 -5.01
N ASP A 70 8.36 -12.28 -3.85
CA ASP A 70 7.95 -11.37 -2.78
C ASP A 70 7.99 -9.91 -3.25
N ARG A 71 9.01 -9.53 -4.04
CA ARG A 71 9.09 -8.19 -4.63
C ARG A 71 7.97 -7.92 -5.65
N ALA A 72 7.70 -8.87 -6.54
CA ALA A 72 6.59 -8.75 -7.50
C ALA A 72 5.24 -8.62 -6.79
N PHE A 73 5.03 -9.40 -5.73
CA PHE A 73 3.83 -9.33 -4.92
C PHE A 73 3.71 -8.02 -4.13
N GLN A 74 4.80 -7.49 -3.58
CA GLN A 74 4.82 -6.17 -2.93
C GLN A 74 4.53 -5.04 -3.92
N ALA A 75 5.06 -5.11 -5.14
CA ALA A 75 4.75 -4.14 -6.19
C ALA A 75 3.26 -4.16 -6.54
N HIS A 76 2.67 -5.36 -6.64
CA HIS A 76 1.21 -5.53 -6.80
C HIS A 76 0.42 -4.88 -5.66
N GLN A 77 0.73 -5.22 -4.40
CA GLN A 77 0.06 -4.62 -3.23
C GLN A 77 0.20 -3.09 -3.17
N SER A 78 1.36 -2.56 -3.58
CA SER A 78 1.59 -1.11 -3.62
C SER A 78 0.73 -0.43 -4.68
N ALA A 79 0.60 -1.03 -5.86
CA ALA A 79 -0.26 -0.51 -6.92
C ALA A 79 -1.75 -0.50 -6.52
N GLU A 80 -2.21 -1.54 -5.81
CA GLU A 80 -3.58 -1.59 -5.26
C GLU A 80 -3.80 -0.53 -4.17
N LEU A 81 -2.80 -0.30 -3.32
CA LEU A 81 -2.85 0.78 -2.32
C LEU A 81 -2.97 2.14 -3.00
N ASP A 82 -2.14 2.42 -3.99
CA ASP A 82 -2.16 3.68 -4.75
C ASP A 82 -3.52 3.88 -5.44
N ALA A 83 -4.09 2.82 -6.02
CA ALA A 83 -5.41 2.85 -6.64
C ALA A 83 -6.52 3.18 -5.62
N LEU A 84 -6.49 2.57 -4.43
CA LEU A 84 -7.44 2.85 -3.35
C LEU A 84 -7.33 4.30 -2.84
N LEU A 85 -6.10 4.79 -2.66
CA LEU A 85 -5.85 6.16 -2.21
C LEU A 85 -6.29 7.18 -3.28
N ALA A 86 -6.03 6.91 -4.56
CA ALA A 86 -6.49 7.76 -5.66
C ALA A 86 -8.02 7.81 -5.78
N ALA A 87 -8.70 6.68 -5.54
CA ALA A 87 -10.16 6.63 -5.50
C ALA A 87 -10.74 7.40 -4.31
N GLY A 88 -10.13 7.28 -3.12
CA GLY A 88 -10.51 8.03 -1.92
C GLY A 88 -10.26 9.53 -2.03
N GLY A 89 -9.23 9.96 -2.76
CA GLY A 89 -8.90 11.36 -3.00
C GLY A 89 -9.82 12.08 -3.99
N ARG A 90 -10.66 11.36 -4.74
CA ARG A 90 -11.64 11.91 -5.69
C ARG A 90 -12.99 12.29 -5.09
N ALA A 91 -13.20 12.01 -3.80
CA ALA A 91 -14.44 12.30 -3.08
C ALA A 91 -14.38 13.59 -2.23
N ALA A 92 -13.42 14.48 -2.51
CA ALA A 92 -13.26 15.77 -1.84
C ALA A 92 -13.68 16.93 -2.74
#